data_AF-A0AAW7DD24-F1
#
_entry.id   AF-A0AAW7DD24-F1
#
_cell.length_a   1.000
_cell.length_b   1.000
_cell.length_c   1.000
_cell.angle_alpha   90.00
_cell.angle_beta   90.00
_cell.angle_gamma   90.00
#
_symmetry.space_group_name_H-M   'P 1'
#
loop_
_entity.id
_entity.type
_entity.pdbx_description
1 polymer ?
#
loop_
_entity_poly.entity_id
_entity_poly.type
_entity_poly.pdbx_seq_one_letter_code
_entity_poly.pdbx_strand_id
1 'polypeptide(L)'
;MAEFDLNDLEKINNKQEIIDFLVKHDIIKEKKFKEQLAYEKELKELQEKLLEIQSKVIQGNKRVLIIFEGRDAAGKGGTISRITEFLNPKKYRVEALPKPTEIEQGQWYFQRYFKELPNAGEIVFFDRSWYNRAVVEPVFGFCTEDQYSKFMKQVIEVEQLLQDDGIILIKIFLSISKEEQAERLQERKDDEMKQWKLGALDQKAQELWDVYTNHIDKMFQQTGTESSFWIEIDTDDKKSARLLAMKSIIAKLENKTFENELVKIHS
;
A
#
# COMPACT_ATOMS: atom_id res chain seq x y z
N MET A 1 -21.49 8.80 -31.43
CA MET A 1 -20.08 8.37 -31.39
C MET A 1 -19.37 9.14 -32.47
N ALA A 2 -18.26 9.81 -32.18
CA ALA A 2 -17.48 10.45 -33.23
C ALA A 2 -17.09 9.38 -34.26
N GLU A 3 -17.48 9.56 -35.52
CA GLU A 3 -17.05 8.69 -36.61
C GLU A 3 -15.55 8.90 -36.81
N PHE A 4 -14.78 7.86 -36.54
CA PHE A 4 -13.34 7.83 -36.70
C PHE A 4 -13.03 7.27 -38.10
N ASP A 5 -12.61 8.12 -39.03
CA ASP A 5 -12.11 7.69 -40.33
C ASP A 5 -10.59 7.53 -40.26
N LEU A 6 -10.08 6.34 -40.62
CA LEU A 6 -8.65 6.07 -40.68
C LEU A 6 -7.93 6.97 -41.71
N ASN A 7 -8.64 7.49 -42.71
CA ASN A 7 -8.10 8.45 -43.68
C ASN A 7 -7.68 9.79 -43.03
N ASP A 8 -8.24 10.13 -41.86
CA ASP A 8 -7.84 11.33 -41.13
C ASP A 8 -6.43 11.20 -40.53
N LEU A 9 -5.95 9.96 -40.29
CA LEU A 9 -4.60 9.69 -39.81
C LEU A 9 -3.54 9.80 -40.91
N GLU A 10 -3.91 9.65 -42.20
CA GLU A 10 -2.96 9.71 -43.32
C GLU A 10 -2.31 11.10 -43.47
N LYS A 11 -2.97 12.15 -42.96
CA LYS A 11 -2.49 13.54 -43.01
C LYS A 11 -1.67 13.95 -41.79
N ILE A 12 -1.56 13.07 -40.80
CA ILE A 12 -0.89 13.36 -39.54
C ILE A 12 0.59 12.98 -39.63
N ASN A 13 1.46 13.98 -39.49
CA ASN A 13 2.90 13.83 -39.69
C ASN A 13 3.70 13.88 -38.39
N ASN A 14 3.06 14.24 -37.27
CA ASN A 14 3.74 14.32 -35.98
C ASN A 14 2.79 14.03 -34.80
N LYS A 15 3.40 13.79 -33.63
CA LYS A 15 2.68 13.45 -32.39
C LYS A 15 1.70 14.54 -31.94
N GLN A 16 2.00 15.82 -32.20
CA GLN A 16 1.15 16.93 -31.80
C GLN A 16 -0.15 16.94 -32.61
N GLU A 17 -0.06 16.73 -33.92
CA GLU A 17 -1.23 16.62 -34.80
C GLU A 17 -2.15 15.45 -34.42
N ILE A 18 -1.60 14.33 -33.92
CA ILE A 18 -2.42 13.22 -33.36
C ILE A 18 -3.20 13.71 -32.13
N ILE A 19 -2.53 14.36 -31.19
CA ILE A 19 -3.16 14.84 -29.96
C ILE A 19 -4.24 15.88 -30.30
N ASP A 20 -3.93 16.84 -31.17
CA ASP A 20 -4.85 17.89 -31.58
C ASP A 20 -6.09 17.31 -32.28
N PHE A 21 -5.90 16.30 -33.14
CA PHE A 21 -7.01 15.57 -33.77
C PHE A 21 -7.89 14.88 -32.74
N LEU A 22 -7.29 14.11 -31.82
CA LEU A 22 -8.04 13.38 -30.79
C LEU A 22 -8.80 14.33 -29.85
N VAL A 23 -8.22 15.49 -29.54
CA VAL A 23 -8.88 16.54 -28.72
C VAL A 23 -10.01 17.20 -29.49
N LYS A 24 -9.77 17.57 -30.76
CA LYS A 24 -10.77 18.23 -31.62
C LYS A 24 -12.02 17.38 -31.82
N HIS A 25 -11.86 16.06 -31.92
CA HIS A 25 -12.96 15.11 -32.08
C HIS A 25 -13.56 14.62 -30.75
N ASP A 26 -13.19 15.25 -29.62
CA ASP A 26 -13.63 14.89 -28.26
C ASP A 26 -13.40 13.41 -27.91
N ILE A 27 -12.38 12.79 -28.54
CA ILE A 27 -11.95 11.42 -28.26
C ILE A 27 -11.16 11.39 -26.96
N ILE A 28 -10.32 12.40 -26.71
CA ILE A 28 -9.56 12.56 -25.47
C ILE A 28 -9.75 13.94 -24.86
N LYS A 29 -9.73 13.99 -23.53
CA LYS A 29 -9.57 15.25 -22.79
C LYS A 29 -8.10 15.52 -22.58
N GLU A 30 -7.55 16.54 -23.25
CA GLU A 30 -6.10 16.83 -23.31
C GLU A 30 -5.44 16.84 -21.91
N LYS A 31 -6.07 17.55 -20.95
CA LYS A 31 -5.58 17.64 -19.58
C LYS A 31 -5.45 16.25 -18.92
N LYS A 32 -6.53 15.46 -18.94
CA LYS A 32 -6.54 14.10 -18.35
C LYS A 32 -5.54 13.17 -19.04
N PHE A 33 -5.38 13.32 -20.36
CA PHE A 33 -4.41 12.54 -21.12
C PHE A 33 -2.97 12.89 -20.74
N LYS A 34 -2.63 14.17 -20.61
CA LYS A 34 -1.31 14.63 -20.17
C LYS A 34 -1.01 14.18 -18.74
N GLU A 35 -1.97 14.28 -17.82
CA GLU A 35 -1.85 13.79 -16.45
C GLU A 35 -1.61 12.27 -16.40
N GLN A 36 -2.37 11.51 -17.20
CA GLN A 36 -2.16 10.06 -17.32
C GLN A 36 -0.76 9.75 -17.87
N LEU A 37 -0.31 10.45 -18.91
CA LEU A 37 1.00 10.23 -19.50
C LEU A 37 2.14 10.55 -18.52
N ALA A 38 2.00 11.62 -17.73
CA ALA A 38 2.96 11.98 -16.69
C ALA A 38 3.03 10.90 -15.60
N TYR A 39 1.88 10.42 -15.12
CA TYR A 39 1.80 9.33 -14.15
C TYR A 39 2.47 8.05 -14.67
N GLU A 40 2.15 7.61 -15.89
CA GLU A 40 2.72 6.37 -16.46
C GLU A 40 4.23 6.48 -16.68
N LYS A 41 4.72 7.67 -17.08
CA LYS A 41 6.15 7.92 -17.21
C LYS A 41 6.86 7.77 -15.86
N GLU A 42 6.36 8.44 -14.83
CA GLU A 42 6.96 8.42 -13.50
C GLU A 42 6.85 7.04 -12.83
N LEU A 43 5.70 6.37 -12.99
CA LEU A 43 5.50 5.00 -12.53
C LEU A 43 6.57 4.07 -13.09
N LYS A 44 6.83 4.16 -14.41
CA LYS A 44 7.84 3.35 -15.07
C LYS A 44 9.25 3.61 -14.52
N GLU A 45 9.63 4.88 -14.34
CA GLU A 45 10.93 5.25 -13.77
C GLU A 45 11.12 4.68 -12.36
N LEU A 46 10.07 4.72 -11.52
CA LEU A 46 10.10 4.15 -10.17
C LEU A 46 10.15 2.62 -10.19
N GLN A 47 9.45 1.97 -11.12
CA GLN A 47 9.49 0.51 -11.28
C GLN A 47 10.85 0.00 -11.76
N GLU A 48 11.49 0.72 -12.69
CA GLU A 48 12.89 0.45 -13.09
C GLU A 48 13.82 0.58 -11.89
N LYS A 49 13.63 1.62 -11.07
CA LYS A 49 14.42 1.82 -9.86
C LYS A 49 14.22 0.71 -8.82
N LEU A 50 13.00 0.25 -8.63
CA LEU A 50 12.70 -0.87 -7.73
C LEU A 50 13.34 -2.17 -8.21
N LEU A 51 13.45 -2.40 -9.51
CA LEU A 51 14.14 -3.56 -10.07
C LEU A 51 15.66 -3.53 -9.79
N GLU A 52 16.29 -2.35 -9.89
CA GLU A 52 17.69 -2.16 -9.47
C GLU A 52 17.86 -2.48 -7.97
N ILE A 53 16.94 -1.99 -7.14
CA ILE A 53 16.97 -2.22 -5.70
C ILE A 53 16.79 -3.70 -5.38
N GLN A 54 15.84 -4.38 -6.01
CA GLN A 54 15.64 -5.83 -5.81
C GLN A 54 16.92 -6.60 -6.17
N SER A 55 17.61 -6.21 -7.26
CA SER A 55 18.88 -6.80 -7.64
C SER A 55 19.95 -6.64 -6.54
N LYS A 56 20.03 -5.46 -5.93
CA LYS A 56 20.94 -5.21 -4.78
C LYS A 56 20.55 -6.00 -3.53
N VAL A 57 19.25 -6.12 -3.24
CA VAL A 57 18.74 -6.95 -2.13
C VAL A 57 19.17 -8.40 -2.30
N ILE A 58 19.00 -8.96 -3.52
CA ILE A 58 19.39 -10.33 -3.84
C ILE A 58 20.91 -10.51 -3.72
N GLN A 59 21.70 -9.65 -4.36
CA GLN A 59 23.17 -9.75 -4.35
C GLN A 59 23.75 -9.59 -2.94
N GLY A 60 23.16 -8.71 -2.14
CA GLY A 60 23.58 -8.44 -0.76
C GLY A 60 22.96 -9.37 0.29
N ASN A 61 22.18 -10.38 -0.12
CA ASN A 61 21.41 -11.26 0.77
C ASN A 61 20.59 -10.50 1.82
N LYS A 62 20.14 -9.28 1.49
CA LYS A 62 19.34 -8.45 2.40
C LYS A 62 17.94 -9.04 2.53
N ARG A 63 17.33 -8.80 3.68
CA ARG A 63 15.97 -9.26 4.01
C ARG A 63 15.12 -8.03 4.20
N VAL A 64 14.07 -7.88 3.40
CA VAL A 64 13.22 -6.68 3.43
C VAL A 64 11.79 -7.09 3.73
N LEU A 65 11.21 -6.48 4.76
CA LEU A 65 9.80 -6.62 5.10
C LEU A 65 9.10 -5.28 4.95
N ILE A 66 8.08 -5.23 4.11
CA ILE A 66 7.28 -4.02 3.88
C ILE A 66 5.85 -4.30 4.32
N ILE A 67 5.41 -3.64 5.37
CA ILE A 67 4.06 -3.75 5.93
C ILE A 67 3.18 -2.67 5.32
N PHE A 68 2.03 -3.07 4.77
CA PHE A 68 0.96 -2.17 4.34
C PHE A 68 -0.22 -2.30 5.29
N GLU A 69 -0.46 -1.25 6.06
CA GLU A 69 -1.68 -1.03 6.83
C GLU A 69 -2.52 0.09 6.22
N GLY A 70 -3.75 0.23 6.70
CA GLY A 70 -4.70 1.22 6.23
C GLY A 70 -6.11 0.67 6.28
N ARG A 71 -7.08 1.59 6.25
CA ARG A 71 -8.50 1.22 6.26
C ARG A 71 -8.88 0.39 5.02
N ASP A 72 -10.02 -0.28 5.07
CA ASP A 72 -10.59 -0.89 3.88
C ASP A 72 -10.82 0.17 2.80
N ALA A 73 -10.64 -0.23 1.54
CA ALA A 73 -10.64 0.66 0.37
C ALA A 73 -9.53 1.73 0.27
N ALA A 74 -8.59 1.81 1.21
CA ALA A 74 -7.41 2.71 1.13
C ALA A 74 -6.44 2.38 -0.03
N GLY A 75 -6.52 1.19 -0.61
CA GLY A 75 -5.80 0.87 -1.86
C GLY A 75 -4.57 -0.02 -1.72
N LYS A 76 -4.35 -0.67 -0.55
CA LYS A 76 -3.20 -1.56 -0.25
C LYS A 76 -2.82 -2.50 -1.40
N GLY A 77 -3.71 -3.44 -1.75
CA GLY A 77 -3.45 -4.40 -2.83
C GLY A 77 -3.21 -3.77 -4.20
N GLY A 78 -3.83 -2.62 -4.50
CA GLY A 78 -3.57 -1.89 -5.75
C GLY A 78 -2.18 -1.25 -5.79
N THR A 79 -1.71 -0.74 -4.64
CA THR A 79 -0.37 -0.20 -4.49
C THR A 79 0.69 -1.29 -4.57
N ILE A 80 0.51 -2.38 -3.81
CA ILE A 80 1.41 -3.55 -3.85
C ILE A 80 1.50 -4.10 -5.27
N SER A 81 0.37 -4.30 -5.95
CA SER A 81 0.34 -4.80 -7.32
C SER A 81 1.16 -3.96 -8.31
N ARG A 82 1.21 -2.63 -8.13
CA ARG A 82 2.01 -1.74 -8.98
C ARG A 82 3.49 -1.76 -8.62
N ILE A 83 3.81 -1.90 -7.34
CA ILE A 83 5.20 -2.06 -6.88
C ILE A 83 5.80 -3.36 -7.42
N THR A 84 5.04 -4.45 -7.38
CA THR A 84 5.53 -5.79 -7.71
C THR A 84 5.43 -6.16 -9.19
N GLU A 85 4.83 -5.29 -10.02
CA GLU A 85 4.48 -5.56 -11.43
C GLU A 85 5.66 -6.09 -12.27
N PHE A 86 6.85 -5.53 -12.08
CA PHE A 86 8.07 -5.90 -12.82
C PHE A 86 9.15 -6.57 -11.98
N LEU A 87 8.91 -6.78 -10.69
CA LEU A 87 9.88 -7.45 -9.82
C LEU A 87 10.02 -8.93 -10.19
N ASN A 88 11.20 -9.50 -9.94
CA ASN A 88 11.43 -10.94 -10.11
C ASN A 88 10.55 -11.73 -9.13
N PRO A 89 9.56 -12.49 -9.60
CA PRO A 89 8.58 -13.16 -8.75
C PRO A 89 9.17 -14.31 -7.91
N LYS A 90 10.40 -14.74 -8.18
CA LYS A 90 11.10 -15.74 -7.35
C LYS A 90 11.76 -15.13 -6.11
N LYS A 91 11.78 -13.80 -6.00
CA LYS A 91 12.54 -13.04 -5.00
C LYS A 91 11.68 -12.00 -4.28
N TYR A 92 10.36 -12.09 -4.43
CA TYR A 92 9.42 -11.43 -3.55
C TYR A 92 8.24 -12.33 -3.24
N ARG A 93 7.53 -12.04 -2.13
CA ARG A 93 6.22 -12.61 -1.81
C ARG A 93 5.27 -11.52 -1.35
N VAL A 94 3.98 -11.75 -1.57
CA VAL A 94 2.90 -10.93 -1.03
C VAL A 94 2.09 -11.82 -0.10
N GLU A 95 2.11 -11.51 1.18
CA GLU A 95 1.46 -12.29 2.22
C GLU A 95 0.22 -11.54 2.71
N ALA A 96 -0.93 -12.18 2.53
CA ALA A 96 -2.24 -11.70 2.94
C ALA A 96 -2.91 -12.79 3.78
N LEU A 97 -2.48 -12.92 5.04
CA LEU A 97 -2.95 -14.00 5.91
C LEU A 97 -4.46 -13.90 6.16
N PRO A 98 -5.22 -15.01 6.04
CA PRO A 98 -6.63 -15.03 6.37
C PRO A 98 -6.85 -14.88 7.88
N LYS A 99 -8.13 -14.83 8.29
CA LYS A 99 -8.50 -14.92 9.70
C LYS A 99 -7.80 -16.11 10.38
N PRO A 100 -7.29 -15.95 11.62
CA PRO A 100 -6.56 -17.01 12.29
C PRO A 100 -7.49 -18.21 12.57
N THR A 101 -6.97 -19.40 12.34
CA THR A 101 -7.60 -20.68 12.73
C THR A 101 -7.71 -20.80 14.26
N GLU A 102 -8.54 -21.70 14.77
CA GLU A 102 -8.62 -21.99 16.22
C GLU A 102 -7.25 -22.31 16.83
N ILE A 103 -6.43 -23.07 16.11
CA ILE A 103 -5.08 -23.42 16.56
C ILE A 103 -4.19 -22.16 16.63
N GLU A 104 -4.22 -21.29 15.62
CA GLU A 104 -3.46 -20.04 15.62
C GLU A 104 -3.95 -19.05 16.68
N GLN A 105 -5.23 -19.06 17.02
CA GLN A 105 -5.78 -18.23 18.10
C GLN A 105 -5.25 -18.66 19.48
N GLY A 106 -4.93 -19.95 19.65
CA GLY A 106 -4.27 -20.50 20.85
C GLY A 106 -2.74 -20.32 20.89
N GLN A 107 -2.13 -19.83 19.80
CA GLN A 107 -0.69 -19.61 19.71
C GLN A 107 -0.28 -18.22 20.22
N TRP A 108 1.03 -18.00 20.35
CA TRP A 108 1.52 -16.64 20.48
C TRP A 108 1.21 -15.86 19.20
N TYR A 109 0.66 -14.65 19.36
CA TYR A 109 0.06 -13.89 18.25
C TYR A 109 0.99 -13.67 17.05
N PHE A 110 2.28 -13.40 17.29
CA PHE A 110 3.26 -13.16 16.24
C PHE A 110 3.70 -14.45 15.51
N GLN A 111 3.45 -15.64 16.07
CA GLN A 111 3.98 -16.91 15.57
C GLN A 111 3.60 -17.19 14.12
N ARG A 112 2.36 -16.88 13.72
CA ARG A 112 1.91 -17.10 12.33
C ARG A 112 2.59 -16.15 11.35
N TYR A 113 2.87 -14.91 11.77
CA TYR A 113 3.55 -13.92 10.95
C TYR A 113 5.05 -14.21 10.82
N PHE A 114 5.65 -14.77 11.87
CA PHE A 114 7.08 -15.10 11.90
C PHE A 114 7.45 -16.18 10.88
N LYS A 115 6.51 -17.08 10.55
CA LYS A 115 6.69 -18.07 9.48
C LYS A 115 6.86 -17.42 8.10
N GLU A 116 6.35 -16.21 7.95
CA GLU A 116 6.29 -15.50 6.67
C GLU A 116 7.39 -14.44 6.51
N LEU A 117 8.32 -14.33 7.46
CA LEU A 117 9.42 -13.38 7.38
C LEU A 117 10.31 -13.61 6.14
N PRO A 118 10.97 -12.54 5.62
CA PRO A 118 11.84 -12.63 4.45
C PRO A 118 13.06 -13.53 4.68
N ASN A 119 13.33 -14.41 3.71
CA ASN A 119 14.59 -15.14 3.57
C ASN A 119 15.69 -14.24 2.99
N ALA A 120 16.94 -14.72 3.02
CA ALA A 120 18.07 -14.01 2.43
C ALA A 120 17.84 -13.64 0.94
N GLY A 121 17.95 -12.35 0.63
CA GLY A 121 17.73 -11.83 -0.72
C GLY A 121 16.26 -11.74 -1.14
N GLU A 122 15.33 -11.73 -0.17
CA GLU A 122 13.89 -11.69 -0.39
C GLU A 122 13.27 -10.38 0.10
N ILE A 123 12.28 -9.89 -0.67
CA ILE A 123 11.38 -8.80 -0.25
C ILE A 123 10.00 -9.39 0.01
N VAL A 124 9.48 -9.24 1.22
CA VAL A 124 8.13 -9.70 1.57
C VAL A 124 7.23 -8.50 1.81
N PHE A 125 6.07 -8.49 1.16
CA PHE A 125 5.02 -7.49 1.30
C PHE A 125 3.90 -8.08 2.14
N PHE A 126 3.59 -7.46 3.27
CA PHE A 126 2.44 -7.83 4.10
C PHE A 126 1.25 -6.94 3.73
N ASP A 127 0.20 -7.51 3.12
CA ASP A 127 -1.10 -6.84 2.95
C ASP A 127 -1.93 -7.09 4.20
N ARG A 128 -1.88 -6.12 5.13
CA ARG A 128 -2.11 -6.29 6.57
C ARG A 128 -1.05 -7.15 7.26
N SER A 129 -0.91 -6.97 8.55
CA SER A 129 0.16 -7.55 9.35
C SER A 129 -0.31 -7.88 10.77
N TRP A 130 0.64 -8.05 11.69
CA TRP A 130 0.36 -8.14 13.12
C TRP A 130 -0.36 -6.89 13.67
N TYR A 131 -0.29 -5.75 12.97
CA TYR A 131 -1.03 -4.54 13.35
C TYR A 131 -2.55 -4.64 13.20
N ASN A 132 -3.09 -5.75 12.68
CA ASN A 132 -4.52 -6.07 12.86
C ASN A 132 -4.94 -5.97 14.33
N ARG A 133 -4.09 -6.38 15.28
CA ARG A 133 -4.36 -6.29 16.72
C ARG A 133 -4.25 -4.88 17.29
N ALA A 134 -3.59 -3.96 16.59
CA ALA A 134 -3.56 -2.56 17.00
C ALA A 134 -4.85 -1.82 16.64
N VAL A 135 -5.51 -2.23 15.55
CA VAL A 135 -6.60 -1.48 14.93
C VAL A 135 -7.87 -2.31 14.73
N VAL A 136 -7.85 -3.27 13.80
CA VAL A 136 -9.07 -3.98 13.36
C VAL A 136 -9.67 -4.85 14.48
N GLU A 137 -8.84 -5.61 15.18
CA GLU A 137 -9.30 -6.52 16.23
C GLU A 137 -9.98 -5.80 17.40
N PRO A 138 -9.39 -4.76 18.03
CA PRO A 138 -10.05 -4.08 19.14
C PRO A 138 -11.31 -3.32 18.70
N VAL A 139 -11.32 -2.72 17.49
CA VAL A 139 -12.51 -1.98 17.01
C VAL A 139 -13.72 -2.89 16.82
N PHE A 140 -13.51 -4.13 16.36
CA PHE A 140 -14.59 -5.08 16.15
C PHE A 140 -14.78 -6.11 17.26
N GLY A 141 -13.98 -6.04 18.34
CA GLY A 141 -14.05 -6.97 19.46
C GLY A 141 -13.52 -8.38 19.12
N PHE A 142 -12.57 -8.50 18.20
CA PHE A 142 -11.90 -9.77 17.87
C PHE A 142 -10.71 -10.08 18.78
N CYS A 143 -10.35 -9.18 19.69
CA CYS A 143 -9.40 -9.42 20.77
C CYS A 143 -9.92 -8.84 22.09
N THR A 144 -9.45 -9.39 23.21
CA THR A 144 -9.69 -8.81 24.54
C THR A 144 -8.78 -7.60 24.78
N GLU A 145 -9.14 -6.77 25.76
CA GLU A 145 -8.30 -5.63 26.18
C GLU A 145 -6.89 -6.06 26.64
N ASP A 146 -6.81 -7.22 27.31
CA ASP A 146 -5.54 -7.83 27.71
C ASP A 146 -4.69 -8.24 26.50
N GLN A 147 -5.31 -8.84 25.47
CA GLN A 147 -4.61 -9.21 24.24
C GLN A 147 -4.11 -7.98 23.48
N TYR A 148 -4.93 -6.94 23.36
CA TYR A 148 -4.56 -5.66 22.77
C TYR A 148 -3.38 -5.03 23.53
N SER A 149 -3.50 -4.91 24.85
CA SER A 149 -2.49 -4.30 25.70
C SER A 149 -1.18 -5.08 25.70
N LYS A 150 -1.25 -6.42 25.65
CA LYS A 150 -0.07 -7.29 25.50
C LYS A 150 0.60 -7.08 24.15
N PHE A 151 -0.15 -6.97 23.05
CA PHE A 151 0.41 -6.68 21.74
C PHE A 151 1.13 -5.33 21.70
N MET A 152 0.47 -4.27 22.18
CA MET A 152 1.04 -2.91 22.18
C MET A 152 2.35 -2.83 22.98
N LYS A 153 2.49 -3.62 24.05
CA LYS A 153 3.75 -3.73 24.81
C LYS A 153 4.85 -4.53 24.10
N GLN A 154 4.49 -5.53 23.31
CA GLN A 154 5.45 -6.46 22.69
C GLN A 154 5.95 -6.00 21.31
N VAL A 155 5.13 -5.26 20.55
CA VAL A 155 5.40 -5.04 19.12
C VAL A 155 6.71 -4.29 18.86
N ILE A 156 7.08 -3.30 19.68
CA ILE A 156 8.33 -2.56 19.51
C ILE A 156 9.53 -3.48 19.73
N GLU A 157 9.52 -4.29 20.78
CA GLU A 157 10.60 -5.25 21.08
C GLU A 157 10.72 -6.30 19.96
N VAL A 158 9.58 -6.79 19.46
CA VAL A 158 9.54 -7.70 18.31
C VAL A 158 10.18 -7.05 17.08
N GLU A 159 9.80 -5.82 16.73
CA GLU A 159 10.37 -5.12 15.58
C GLU A 159 11.86 -4.83 15.73
N GLN A 160 12.30 -4.51 16.96
CA GLN A 160 13.70 -4.29 17.26
C GLN A 160 14.51 -5.57 17.07
N LEU A 161 14.04 -6.71 17.58
CA LEU A 161 14.72 -8.01 17.39
C LEU A 161 14.86 -8.37 15.91
N LEU A 162 13.84 -8.09 15.09
CA LEU A 162 13.91 -8.33 13.65
C LEU A 162 14.95 -7.43 12.97
N GLN A 163 15.01 -6.15 13.36
CA GLN A 163 15.98 -5.19 12.81
C GLN A 163 17.41 -5.47 13.25
N ASP A 164 17.61 -5.85 14.52
CA ASP A 164 18.93 -6.21 15.07
C ASP A 164 19.51 -7.43 14.36
N ASP A 165 18.67 -8.39 13.97
CA ASP A 165 19.06 -9.54 13.15
C ASP A 165 19.36 -9.13 11.69
N GLY A 166 18.91 -7.96 11.24
CA GLY A 166 19.22 -7.38 9.94
C GLY A 166 18.07 -7.41 8.93
N ILE A 167 16.82 -7.53 9.38
CA ILE A 167 15.64 -7.30 8.55
C ILE A 167 15.43 -5.78 8.41
N ILE A 168 15.36 -5.31 7.16
CA ILE A 168 14.95 -3.94 6.87
C ILE A 168 13.43 -3.88 6.92
N LEU A 169 12.90 -3.24 7.97
CA LEU A 169 11.47 -3.07 8.18
C LEU A 169 10.99 -1.71 7.65
N ILE A 170 9.95 -1.72 6.83
CA ILE A 170 9.27 -0.52 6.31
C ILE A 170 7.79 -0.64 6.64
N LYS A 171 7.24 0.36 7.35
CA LYS A 171 5.83 0.39 7.75
C LYS A 171 5.10 1.51 7.01
N ILE A 172 4.15 1.15 6.16
CA ILE A 172 3.35 2.09 5.36
C ILE A 172 1.91 2.02 5.84
N PHE A 173 1.34 3.18 6.13
CA PHE A 173 -0.08 3.33 6.40
C PHE A 173 -0.74 4.12 5.28
N LEU A 174 -1.71 3.52 4.61
CA LEU A 174 -2.52 4.17 3.59
C LEU A 174 -3.72 4.84 4.23
N SER A 175 -3.68 6.17 4.29
CA SER A 175 -4.70 7.03 4.87
C SER A 175 -5.69 7.45 3.79
N ILE A 176 -6.98 7.31 4.06
CA ILE A 176 -8.07 7.64 3.13
C ILE A 176 -9.04 8.53 3.89
N SER A 177 -9.65 9.51 3.24
CA SER A 177 -10.74 10.28 3.86
C SER A 177 -11.99 9.42 4.04
N LYS A 178 -12.88 9.85 4.94
CA LYS A 178 -14.12 9.11 5.20
C LYS A 178 -15.02 9.11 3.98
N GLU A 179 -15.05 10.26 3.31
CA GLU A 179 -15.82 10.56 2.11
C GLU A 179 -15.32 9.70 0.94
N GLU A 180 -14.02 9.71 0.66
CA GLU A 180 -13.43 8.88 -0.42
C GLU A 180 -13.61 7.38 -0.13
N GLN A 181 -13.50 6.96 1.14
CA GLN A 181 -13.78 5.56 1.48
C GLN A 181 -15.22 5.19 1.13
N ALA A 182 -16.20 6.03 1.47
CA ALA A 182 -17.60 5.78 1.17
C ALA A 182 -17.85 5.71 -0.35
N GLU A 183 -17.25 6.63 -1.13
CA GLU A 183 -17.31 6.62 -2.59
C GLU A 183 -16.75 5.32 -3.17
N ARG A 184 -15.54 4.89 -2.75
CA ARG A 184 -14.93 3.64 -3.22
C ARG A 184 -15.73 2.39 -2.87
N LEU A 185 -16.38 2.38 -1.71
CA LEU A 185 -17.24 1.27 -1.32
C LEU A 185 -18.49 1.21 -2.21
N GLN A 186 -19.06 2.36 -2.54
CA GLN A 186 -20.17 2.45 -3.49
C GLN A 186 -19.75 2.02 -4.90
N GLU A 187 -18.61 2.51 -5.42
CA GLU A 187 -18.05 2.08 -6.71
C GLU A 187 -17.89 0.55 -6.81
N ARG A 188 -17.44 -0.09 -5.72
CA ARG A 188 -17.25 -1.55 -5.67
C ARG A 188 -18.56 -2.32 -5.69
N LYS A 189 -19.63 -1.74 -5.14
CA LYS A 189 -20.97 -2.33 -5.14
C LYS A 189 -21.56 -2.32 -6.55
N ASP A 190 -21.29 -1.25 -7.29
CA ASP A 190 -21.82 -1.03 -8.64
C ASP A 190 -20.98 -1.73 -9.74
N ASP A 191 -19.74 -2.13 -9.43
CA ASP A 191 -18.84 -2.83 -10.36
C ASP A 191 -18.76 -4.33 -10.05
N GLU A 192 -19.37 -5.17 -10.90
CA GLU A 192 -19.40 -6.64 -10.78
C GLU A 192 -18.01 -7.27 -10.59
N MET A 193 -16.96 -6.70 -11.20
CA MET A 193 -15.60 -7.22 -11.11
C MET A 193 -14.90 -6.85 -9.79
N LYS A 194 -15.52 -5.99 -8.97
CA LYS A 194 -15.00 -5.52 -7.69
C LYS A 194 -15.86 -5.89 -6.49
N GLN A 195 -17.07 -6.41 -6.68
CA GLN A 195 -17.97 -6.80 -5.59
C GLN A 195 -17.34 -7.78 -4.60
N TRP A 196 -16.49 -8.70 -5.07
CA TRP A 196 -15.76 -9.63 -4.20
C TRP A 196 -14.82 -8.95 -3.19
N LYS A 197 -14.47 -7.66 -3.41
CA LYS A 197 -13.64 -6.86 -2.50
C LYS A 197 -14.43 -6.23 -1.36
N LEU A 198 -15.76 -6.39 -1.34
CA LEU A 198 -16.60 -5.89 -0.26
C LEU A 198 -16.58 -6.88 0.90
N GLY A 199 -16.19 -6.38 2.08
CA GLY A 199 -16.24 -7.09 3.34
C GLY A 199 -17.58 -6.91 4.04
N ALA A 200 -18.01 -7.93 4.78
CA ALA A 200 -19.21 -7.85 5.63
C ALA A 200 -19.12 -6.75 6.72
N LEU A 201 -17.92 -6.24 6.99
CA LEU A 201 -17.64 -5.24 8.01
C LEU A 201 -17.48 -3.82 7.43
N ASP A 202 -17.52 -3.64 6.11
CA ASP A 202 -17.20 -2.36 5.46
C ASP A 202 -18.16 -1.24 5.88
N GLN A 203 -19.47 -1.52 5.92
CA GLN A 203 -20.47 -0.56 6.37
C GLN A 203 -20.29 -0.22 7.87
N LYS A 204 -20.01 -1.24 8.69
CA LYS A 204 -19.76 -1.04 10.13
C LYS A 204 -18.47 -0.25 10.37
N ALA A 205 -17.46 -0.39 9.50
CA ALA A 205 -16.22 0.37 9.58
C ALA A 205 -16.44 1.87 9.36
N GLN A 206 -17.39 2.24 8.49
CA GLN A 206 -17.81 3.63 8.27
C GLN A 206 -18.52 4.21 9.49
N GLU A 207 -19.38 3.42 10.15
CA GLU A 207 -20.05 3.82 11.40
C GLU A 207 -19.05 3.99 12.55
N LEU A 208 -18.05 3.10 12.64
CA LEU A 208 -17.01 3.10 13.67
C LEU A 208 -15.78 3.95 13.29
N TRP A 209 -15.93 4.92 12.39
CA TRP A 209 -14.83 5.71 11.85
C TRP A 209 -13.92 6.28 12.93
N ASP A 210 -14.50 6.94 13.94
CA ASP A 210 -13.79 7.61 15.01
C ASP A 210 -13.11 6.63 15.97
N VAL A 211 -13.73 5.47 16.22
CA VAL A 211 -13.13 4.39 17.03
C VAL A 211 -11.89 3.84 16.33
N TYR A 212 -11.99 3.62 15.03
CA TYR A 212 -10.83 3.28 14.19
C TYR A 212 -9.73 4.35 14.27
N THR A 213 -10.08 5.63 14.11
CA THR A 213 -9.12 6.75 14.14
C THR A 213 -8.37 6.75 15.46
N ASN A 214 -9.08 6.62 16.58
CA ASN A 214 -8.48 6.58 17.91
C ASN A 214 -7.47 5.42 18.07
N HIS A 215 -7.74 4.26 17.47
CA HIS A 215 -6.80 3.13 17.51
C HIS A 215 -5.60 3.34 16.58
N ILE A 216 -5.79 3.93 15.41
CA ILE A 216 -4.72 4.30 14.48
C ILE A 216 -3.79 5.33 15.12
N ASP A 217 -4.33 6.38 15.73
CA ASP A 217 -3.53 7.42 16.40
C ASP A 217 -2.72 6.84 17.56
N LYS A 218 -3.33 5.98 18.39
CA LYS A 218 -2.61 5.26 19.46
C LYS A 218 -1.52 4.35 18.89
N MET A 219 -1.79 3.65 17.79
CA MET A 219 -0.79 2.82 17.12
C MET A 219 0.39 3.66 16.66
N PHE A 220 0.17 4.78 15.98
CA PHE A 220 1.24 5.68 15.56
C PHE A 220 2.06 6.20 16.74
N GLN A 221 1.39 6.75 17.76
CA GLN A 221 2.06 7.32 18.93
C GLN A 221 2.89 6.31 19.73
N GLN A 222 2.45 5.05 19.80
CA GLN A 222 3.11 4.05 20.63
C GLN A 222 4.08 3.16 19.87
N THR A 223 3.99 3.10 18.53
CA THR A 223 4.77 2.15 17.73
C THR A 223 5.57 2.80 16.61
N GLY A 224 5.41 4.10 16.37
CA GLY A 224 6.42 4.90 15.67
C GLY A 224 7.64 5.03 16.58
N THR A 225 8.82 4.68 16.06
CA THR A 225 10.11 4.94 16.69
C THR A 225 11.06 5.54 15.67
N GLU A 226 12.16 6.15 16.11
CA GLU A 226 13.22 6.63 15.19
C GLU A 226 13.77 5.51 14.28
N SER A 227 13.91 4.29 14.82
CA SER A 227 14.37 3.12 14.07
C SER A 227 13.28 2.54 13.15
N SER A 228 12.03 2.55 13.60
CA SER A 228 10.86 1.93 12.97
C SER A 228 9.67 2.90 12.90
N PHE A 229 9.82 3.98 12.15
CA PHE A 229 8.75 4.96 11.97
C PHE A 229 7.67 4.46 11.00
N TRP A 230 6.46 5.00 11.15
CA TRP A 230 5.38 4.83 10.19
C TRP A 230 5.43 5.90 9.11
N ILE A 231 5.20 5.47 7.87
CA ILE A 231 5.03 6.35 6.71
C ILE A 231 3.54 6.37 6.37
N GLU A 232 2.85 7.41 6.79
CA GLU A 232 1.45 7.63 6.43
C GLU A 232 1.37 8.35 5.09
N ILE A 233 0.55 7.84 4.16
CA ILE A 233 0.39 8.37 2.81
C ILE A 233 -1.09 8.63 2.56
N ASP A 234 -1.43 9.85 2.16
CA ASP A 234 -2.77 10.20 1.69
C ASP A 234 -3.07 9.43 0.39
N THR A 235 -4.23 8.78 0.35
CA THR A 235 -4.63 7.88 -0.73
C THR A 235 -5.85 8.33 -1.50
N ASP A 236 -6.37 9.54 -1.27
CA ASP A 236 -7.55 10.02 -1.97
C ASP A 236 -7.32 10.04 -3.49
N ASP A 237 -6.14 10.50 -3.93
CA ASP A 237 -5.63 10.20 -5.27
C ASP A 237 -4.83 8.89 -5.28
N LYS A 238 -5.47 7.81 -5.76
CA LYS A 238 -4.88 6.47 -5.93
C LYS A 238 -3.57 6.48 -6.72
N LYS A 239 -3.43 7.33 -7.73
CA LYS A 239 -2.23 7.36 -8.60
C LYS A 239 -1.08 8.01 -7.87
N SER A 240 -1.31 9.20 -7.32
CA SER A 240 -0.32 9.92 -6.53
C SER A 240 0.17 9.08 -5.35
N ALA A 241 -0.74 8.42 -4.63
CA ALA A 241 -0.41 7.55 -3.51
C ALA A 241 0.51 6.38 -3.88
N ARG A 242 0.33 5.76 -5.06
CA ARG A 242 1.21 4.68 -5.54
C ARG A 242 2.62 5.19 -5.76
N LEU A 243 2.77 6.33 -6.43
CA LEU A 243 4.07 6.94 -6.69
C LEU A 243 4.76 7.33 -5.38
N LEU A 244 4.02 7.93 -4.44
CA LEU A 244 4.53 8.28 -3.12
C LEU A 244 4.97 7.05 -2.32
N ALA A 245 4.19 5.97 -2.33
CA ALA A 245 4.58 4.72 -1.68
C ALA A 245 5.88 4.16 -2.25
N MET A 246 6.02 4.12 -3.58
CA MET A 246 7.27 3.69 -4.24
C MET A 246 8.45 4.59 -3.86
N LYS A 247 8.29 5.91 -3.92
CA LYS A 247 9.33 6.88 -3.54
C LYS A 247 9.76 6.71 -2.09
N SER A 248 8.82 6.56 -1.17
CA SER A 248 9.09 6.35 0.25
C SER A 248 9.85 5.04 0.51
N ILE A 249 9.47 3.95 -0.17
CA ILE A 249 10.19 2.67 -0.09
C ILE A 249 11.62 2.81 -0.63
N ILE A 250 11.77 3.41 -1.82
CA ILE A 250 13.07 3.65 -2.46
C ILE A 250 13.96 4.49 -1.54
N ALA A 251 13.43 5.59 -0.99
CA ALA A 251 14.15 6.47 -0.10
C ALA A 251 14.64 5.72 1.16
N LYS A 252 13.76 4.94 1.80
CA LYS A 252 14.13 4.13 2.98
C LYS A 252 15.20 3.09 2.63
N LEU A 253 15.09 2.39 1.50
CA LEU A 253 16.07 1.37 1.07
C LEU A 253 17.42 1.98 0.64
N GLU A 254 17.43 3.23 0.19
CA GLU A 254 18.65 3.98 -0.13
C GLU A 254 19.19 4.81 1.04
N ASN A 255 18.56 4.74 2.23
CA ASN A 255 18.86 5.57 3.41
C ASN A 255 18.86 7.07 3.10
N LYS A 256 17.84 7.54 2.37
CA LYS A 256 17.62 8.94 2.03
C LYS A 256 16.36 9.47 2.70
N THR A 257 16.36 10.77 2.97
CA THR A 257 15.15 11.49 3.39
C THR A 257 14.25 11.74 2.18
N PHE A 258 12.95 11.60 2.37
CA PHE A 258 11.93 11.95 1.39
C PHE A 258 10.82 12.76 2.07
N GLU A 259 10.58 13.96 1.58
CA GLU A 259 9.58 14.88 2.10
C GLU A 259 8.52 15.15 1.03
N ASN A 260 7.26 15.11 1.43
CA ASN A 260 6.12 15.44 0.59
C ASN A 260 4.94 15.82 1.48
N GLU A 261 4.13 16.80 1.07
CA GLU A 261 2.99 17.27 1.86
C GLU A 261 1.92 16.20 2.11
N LEU A 262 1.83 15.19 1.24
CA LEU A 262 0.92 14.06 1.35
C LEU A 262 1.52 12.86 2.10
N VAL A 263 2.73 13.01 2.64
CA VAL A 263 3.43 11.98 3.40
C VAL A 263 3.74 12.50 4.80
N LYS A 264 3.26 11.79 5.82
CA LYS A 264 3.54 12.09 7.23
C LYS A 264 4.38 10.98 7.84
N ILE A 265 5.35 11.37 8.65
CA ILE A 265 6.20 10.44 9.40
C ILE A 265 5.76 10.45 10.86
N HIS A 266 5.48 9.26 11.40
CA HIS A 266 5.20 9.07 12.83
C HIS A 266 6.33 8.24 13.44
N SER A 267 7.16 8.89 14.26
CA SER A 267 8.38 8.36 14.88
C SER A 267 8.40 8.57 16.39
#